data_AF-F5LBC4-F1
#
_entry.id   AF-F5LBC4-F1
#
_cell.length_a   1.000
_cell.length_b   1.000
_cell.length_c   1.000
_cell.angle_alpha   90.00
_cell.angle_beta   90.00
_cell.angle_gamma   90.00
#
_symmetry.space_group_name_H-M   'P 1'
#
loop_
_entity.id
_entity.type
_entity.pdbx_description
1 polymer ?
#
loop_
_entity_poly.entity_id
_entity_poly.type
_entity_poly.pdbx_seq_one_letter_code
_entity_poly.pdbx_strand_id
1 'polypeptide(L)'
;MLTFLKYPSAIRSVIYTTNWIERTIKEIKKRLRPMNSLPDVKAAEKIVYLTVQDINHKWSERKLRGFASAYQQLQAMFKERYEI
;
A
#
# COMPACT_ATOMS: atom_id res chain seq x y z
N MET A 1 -9.99 -8.45 14.74
CA MET A 1 -10.03 -8.73 13.28
C MET A 1 -11.30 -8.28 12.56
N LEU A 2 -12.42 -7.93 13.22
CA LEU A 2 -13.69 -7.58 12.55
C LEU A 2 -13.85 -6.10 12.14
N THR A 3 -12.87 -5.24 12.44
CA THR A 3 -12.96 -3.79 12.23
C THR A 3 -13.17 -3.40 10.76
N PHE A 4 -12.71 -4.21 9.81
CA PHE A 4 -12.90 -3.96 8.39
C PHE A 4 -14.39 -3.98 7.95
N LEU A 5 -15.27 -4.65 8.70
CA LEU A 5 -16.71 -4.66 8.43
C LEU A 5 -17.37 -3.29 8.60
N LYS A 6 -16.75 -2.38 9.37
CA LYS A 6 -17.24 -1.00 9.55
C LYS A 6 -17.09 -0.16 8.27
N TYR A 7 -16.31 -0.62 7.30
CA TYR A 7 -16.10 0.09 6.03
C TYR A 7 -17.07 -0.37 4.93
N PRO A 8 -17.27 0.45 3.88
CA PRO A 8 -18.14 0.10 2.76
C PRO A 8 -17.78 -1.25 2.14
N SER A 9 -18.79 -2.06 1.81
CA SER A 9 -18.61 -3.41 1.26
C SER A 9 -17.69 -3.44 0.03
N ALA A 10 -17.72 -2.37 -0.78
CA ALA A 10 -16.90 -2.22 -1.98
C ALA A 10 -15.38 -2.27 -1.73
N ILE A 11 -14.89 -1.92 -0.53
CA ILE A 11 -13.45 -1.89 -0.20
C ILE A 11 -13.02 -3.00 0.76
N ARG A 12 -13.96 -3.74 1.36
CA ARG A 12 -13.66 -4.75 2.39
C ARG A 12 -12.69 -5.83 1.88
N SER A 13 -12.88 -6.31 0.66
CA SER A 13 -12.01 -7.32 0.04
C SER A 13 -10.58 -6.82 -0.13
N VAL A 14 -10.41 -5.53 -0.44
CA VAL A 14 -9.10 -4.88 -0.57
C VAL A 14 -8.43 -4.69 0.79
N ILE A 15 -9.19 -4.37 1.84
CA ILE A 15 -8.67 -4.25 3.21
C ILE A 15 -8.27 -5.63 3.77
N TYR A 16 -9.05 -6.67 3.48
CA TYR A 16 -8.84 -8.01 4.03
C TYR A 16 -7.65 -8.74 3.41
N THR A 17 -7.28 -8.42 2.17
CA THR A 17 -6.21 -9.12 1.47
C THR A 17 -4.81 -8.63 1.86
N THR A 18 -3.89 -9.57 2.07
CA THR A 18 -2.45 -9.31 2.23
C THR A 18 -1.69 -9.25 0.91
N ASN A 19 -2.36 -9.49 -0.22
CA ASN A 19 -1.72 -9.57 -1.54
C ASN A 19 -0.90 -8.32 -1.88
N TRP A 20 -1.36 -7.14 -1.46
CA TRP A 20 -0.66 -5.87 -1.71
C TRP A 20 0.67 -5.80 -0.97
N ILE A 21 0.68 -6.09 0.34
CA ILE A 21 1.91 -6.04 1.14
C ILE A 21 2.88 -7.15 0.72
N GLU A 22 2.37 -8.36 0.44
CA GLU A 22 3.17 -9.49 -0.04
C GLU A 22 3.82 -9.19 -1.40
N ARG A 23 3.07 -8.58 -2.33
CA ARG A 23 3.58 -8.17 -3.64
C ARG A 23 4.68 -7.12 -3.50
N THR A 24 4.51 -6.11 -2.65
CA THR A 24 5.55 -5.09 -2.39
C THR A 24 6.82 -5.74 -1.85
N ILE A 25 6.70 -6.60 -0.85
CA ILE A 25 7.84 -7.31 -0.25
C ILE A 25 8.54 -8.19 -1.29
N LYS A 26 7.77 -8.86 -2.17
CA LYS A 26 8.31 -9.69 -3.26
C LYS A 26 9.11 -8.86 -4.27
N GLU A 27 8.61 -7.69 -4.66
CA GLU A 27 9.33 -6.79 -5.57
C GLU A 27 10.63 -6.24 -4.96
N ILE A 28 10.60 -5.87 -3.68
CA ILE A 28 11.80 -5.44 -2.94
C ILE A 28 12.83 -6.58 -2.89
N LYS A 29 12.42 -7.79 -2.50
CA LYS A 29 13.30 -8.97 -2.48
C LYS A 29 13.86 -9.30 -3.85
N LYS A 30 13.07 -9.16 -4.92
CA LYS A 30 13.52 -9.41 -6.30
C LYS A 30 14.65 -8.46 -6.71
N ARG A 31 14.59 -7.18 -6.31
CA ARG A 31 15.65 -6.21 -6.59
C ARG A 31 16.90 -6.41 -5.74
N LEU A 32 16.75 -6.85 -4.49
CA LEU A 32 17.89 -7.13 -3.60
C LEU A 32 18.62 -8.44 -3.92
N ARG A 33 17.91 -9.51 -4.29
CA ARG A 33 18.49 -10.85 -4.53
C ARG A 33 19.71 -10.91 -5.48
N PRO A 34 19.73 -10.23 -6.63
CA PRO A 34 20.87 -10.30 -7.56
C PRO A 34 22.09 -9.50 -7.08
N MET A 35 21.99 -8.70 -6.01
CA MET A 35 23.10 -7.92 -5.49
C MET A 35 23.95 -8.79 -4.57
N ASN A 36 24.96 -9.47 -5.13
CA ASN A 36 25.84 -10.41 -4.43
C ASN A 36 26.74 -9.78 -3.35
N SER A 37 26.89 -8.45 -3.34
CA SER A 37 27.62 -7.72 -2.29
C SER A 37 26.97 -6.36 -2.07
N LEU A 38 26.26 -6.23 -0.96
CA LEU A 38 25.88 -4.91 -0.43
C LEU A 38 27.00 -4.48 0.52
N PRO A 39 27.72 -3.38 0.21
CA PRO A 39 28.91 -3.00 0.97
C PRO A 39 28.59 -2.48 2.38
N ASP A 40 27.36 -2.01 2.62
CA ASP A 40 26.88 -1.51 3.91
C ASP A 40 25.35 -1.58 4.02
N VAL A 41 24.82 -1.57 5.24
CA VAL A 41 23.36 -1.56 5.50
C VAL A 41 22.70 -0.32 4.89
N LYS A 42 23.37 0.83 4.89
CA LYS A 42 22.83 2.06 4.26
C LYS A 42 22.61 1.92 2.76
N ALA A 43 23.43 1.11 2.08
CA ALA A 43 23.24 0.83 0.66
C ALA A 43 21.92 0.05 0.45
N ALA A 44 21.64 -0.93 1.30
CA ALA A 44 20.39 -1.69 1.28
C ALA A 44 19.17 -0.79 1.54
N GLU A 45 19.25 0.08 2.55
CA GLU A 45 18.19 1.04 2.86
C GLU A 45 17.89 1.98 1.67
N LYS A 46 18.93 2.50 1.02
CA LYS A 46 18.78 3.35 -0.16
C LYS A 46 18.06 2.62 -1.30
N ILE A 47 18.37 1.35 -1.52
CA ILE A 47 17.70 0.54 -2.55
C ILE A 47 16.23 0.32 -2.21
N VAL A 48 15.91 0.03 -0.94
CA VAL A 48 14.52 -0.11 -0.48
C VAL A 48 13.78 1.21 -0.71
N TYR A 49 14.37 2.34 -0.32
CA TYR A 49 13.79 3.67 -0.51
C TYR A 49 13.47 3.95 -1.98
N LEU A 50 14.44 3.78 -2.89
CA LEU A 50 14.24 4.01 -4.33
C LEU A 50 13.18 3.07 -4.91
N THR A 51 13.14 1.81 -4.45
CA THR A 51 12.13 0.85 -4.89
C THR A 51 10.73 1.24 -4.43
N VAL A 52 10.58 1.72 -3.19
CA VAL A 52 9.30 2.20 -2.67
C VAL A 52 8.87 3.48 -3.39
N GLN A 53 9.81 4.38 -3.70
CA GLN A 53 9.55 5.59 -4.49
C GLN A 53 8.99 5.24 -5.88
N ASP A 54 9.60 4.28 -6.59
CA ASP A 54 9.11 3.79 -7.88
C ASP A 54 7.68 3.21 -7.77
N ILE A 55 7.43 2.41 -6.73
CA ILE A 55 6.12 1.79 -6.49
C ILE A 55 5.07 2.87 -6.21
N ASN A 56 5.39 3.84 -5.35
CA ASN A 56 4.50 4.95 -5.01
C ASN A 56 4.14 5.78 -6.23
N HIS A 57 5.12 6.10 -7.08
CA HIS A 57 4.86 6.80 -8.34
C HIS A 57 3.84 6.04 -9.19
N LYS A 58 4.06 4.72 -9.41
CA LYS A 58 3.15 3.87 -10.19
C LYS A 58 1.75 3.73 -9.58
N TRP A 59 1.64 3.79 -8.25
CA TRP A 59 0.37 3.65 -7.55
C TRP A 59 -0.39 4.98 -7.43
N SER A 60 0.31 6.12 -7.49
CA SER A 60 -0.31 7.45 -7.43
C SER A 60 -1.33 7.69 -8.55
N GLU A 61 -1.10 7.09 -9.72
CA GLU A 61 -1.97 7.22 -10.89
C GLU A 61 -3.21 6.31 -10.83
N ARG A 62 -3.31 5.41 -9.84
CA ARG A 62 -4.33 4.35 -9.82
C ARG A 62 -5.15 4.37 -8.53
N LYS A 63 -6.47 4.35 -8.67
CA LYS A 63 -7.38 4.09 -7.55
C LYS A 63 -7.60 2.59 -7.41
N LEU A 64 -7.48 2.09 -6.18
CA LEU A 64 -7.81 0.70 -5.87
C LEU A 64 -9.30 0.43 -6.13
N ARG A 65 -9.60 -0.82 -6.52
CA ARG A 65 -10.98 -1.23 -6.82
C ARG A 65 -11.90 -0.92 -5.64
N GLY A 66 -13.07 -0.35 -5.94
CA GLY A 66 -14.09 -0.02 -4.94
C GLY A 66 -13.87 1.31 -4.21
N PHE A 67 -12.65 1.88 -4.22
CA PHE A 67 -12.39 3.16 -3.55
C PHE A 67 -13.03 4.34 -4.28
N ALA A 68 -13.14 4.29 -5.62
CA ALA A 68 -13.84 5.31 -6.37
C ALA A 68 -15.33 5.38 -6.01
N SER A 69 -16.01 4.23 -5.92
CA SER A 69 -17.43 4.15 -5.53
C SER A 69 -17.65 4.43 -4.04
N ALA A 70 -16.70 4.07 -3.18
CA ALA A 70 -16.79 4.30 -1.73
C ALA A 70 -16.38 5.72 -1.31
N TYR A 71 -15.94 6.57 -2.23
CA TYR A 71 -15.32 7.86 -1.92
C TYR A 71 -16.20 8.76 -1.05
N GLN A 72 -17.48 8.96 -1.41
CA GLN A 72 -18.39 9.80 -0.64
C GLN A 72 -18.66 9.25 0.76
N GLN A 73 -18.87 7.93 0.89
CA GLN A 73 -19.09 7.29 2.19
C GLN A 73 -17.86 7.41 3.08
N LEU A 74 -16.67 7.17 2.52
CA LEU A 74 -15.41 7.34 3.23
C LEU A 74 -15.24 8.79 3.69
N GLN A 75 -15.51 9.77 2.82
CA GLN A 75 -15.40 11.18 3.16
C GLN A 75 -16.31 11.57 4.32
N ALA A 76 -17.57 11.10 4.34
CA ALA A 76 -18.49 11.31 5.46
C ALA A 76 -17.96 10.68 6.77
N MET A 77 -17.48 9.43 6.70
CA MET A 77 -16.89 8.74 7.86
C MET A 77 -15.65 9.47 8.40
N PHE A 78 -14.79 10.00 7.51
CA PHE A 78 -13.61 10.76 7.91
C PHE A 78 -13.98 12.11 8.54
N LYS A 79 -15.00 12.79 8.00
CA LYS A 79 -15.50 14.05 8.55
C LYS A 79 -16.03 13.87 9.98
N GLU A 80 -16.85 12.84 10.20
CA GLU A 80 -17.39 12.49 11.52
C GLU A 80 -16.28 12.16 12.52
N ARG A 81 -15.22 11.47 12.09
CA ARG A 81 -14.16 11.01 12.98
C ARG A 81 -13.15 12.09 13.37
N TYR A 82 -12.83 13.02 12.46
CA TYR A 82 -11.74 13.97 12.63
C TYR A 82 -12.20 15.43 12.75
N GLU A 83 -13.52 15.69 12.78
CA GLU A 83 -14.10 17.04 12.90
C GLU A 83 -13.49 18.08 11.93
N ILE A 84 -13.25 17.68 10.68
CA ILE A 84 -12.71 18.54 9.60
C ILE A 84 -13.85 19.22 8.82
#